data_AF-A0A976KLR1-F1
#
_entry.id   AF-A0A976KLR1-F1
#
_cell.length_a   1.000
_cell.length_b   1.000
_cell.length_c   1.000
_cell.angle_alpha   90.00
_cell.angle_beta   90.00
_cell.angle_gamma   90.00
#
_symmetry.space_group_name_H-M   'P 1'
#
loop_
_entity.id
_entity.type
_entity.pdbx_description
1 polymer ?
#
loop_
_entity_poly.entity_id
_entity_poly.type
_entity_poly.pdbx_seq_one_letter_code
_entity_poly.pdbx_strand_id
1 'polypeptide(L)'
;MTLQLFESWFCRLRRDVMFAGLMVFLAGCSSSEMLIKVPTNSESATIAPYDISTYKRSIHLFNPVRLEQKITRQKLMPRVKNLFVLIDSSAYMNEDYRGHSRHDYAREIFRRFNNTLPDIGLNGDVYVFVGDRWFTNVTDSFASNAGSSNADEVPMGKYDAEQVERDLDKGGHGRFVGSGSLASAISDLTEHIISVDGTSALILITSWESIDNAAEDAVARLRQRSQHGAGFSVTNTTNTWQGKKSPGVCIYTIGVGNTFSRARFDQADECGFSVASDKIAQPRDMSHFVERILFFGPSDTDGDGIYDYMDKCPDTERGRLVRFDGCYRFGAVSEMTLQGQQTSVKSTRQ
;
A
#
# COMPACT_ATOMS: atom_id res chain seq x y z
N MET A 1 32.99 -41.77 27.60
CA MET A 1 32.76 -43.04 26.88
C MET A 1 31.96 -42.69 25.63
N THR A 2 32.52 -42.31 24.46
CA THR A 2 33.25 -43.13 23.44
C THR A 2 32.56 -44.48 23.20
N LEU A 3 32.14 -44.93 22.00
CA LEU A 3 32.63 -44.87 20.60
C LEU A 3 31.42 -44.96 19.61
N GLN A 4 31.37 -44.32 18.41
CA GLN A 4 31.97 -44.68 17.10
C GLN A 4 31.59 -46.08 16.56
N LEU A 5 30.79 -46.16 15.47
CA LEU A 5 31.17 -46.39 14.04
C LEU A 5 31.52 -47.85 13.67
N PHE A 6 31.12 -48.26 12.46
CA PHE A 6 31.72 -49.21 11.48
C PHE A 6 30.60 -49.94 10.71
N GLU A 7 30.34 -49.64 9.43
CA GLU A 7 31.06 -49.99 8.20
C GLU A 7 30.91 -51.43 7.68
N SER A 8 30.80 -51.48 6.35
CA SER A 8 30.68 -52.56 5.36
C SER A 8 31.56 -53.81 5.54
N TRP A 9 31.28 -54.87 4.76
CA TRP A 9 32.23 -55.75 4.02
C TRP A 9 31.42 -56.82 3.23
N PHE A 10 31.46 -56.81 1.89
CA PHE A 10 32.27 -57.65 0.97
C PHE A 10 31.85 -59.13 0.82
N CYS A 11 31.48 -59.55 -0.41
CA CYS A 11 31.76 -60.88 -0.97
C CYS A 11 31.41 -60.93 -2.48
N ARG A 12 32.04 -61.67 -3.39
CA ARG A 12 33.42 -61.98 -3.75
C ARG A 12 33.32 -62.61 -5.16
N LEU A 13 34.27 -62.30 -6.03
CA LEU A 13 34.47 -62.86 -7.38
C LEU A 13 34.30 -64.39 -7.46
N ARG A 14 33.77 -64.89 -8.58
CA ARG A 14 34.31 -66.09 -9.22
C ARG A 14 34.33 -65.95 -10.74
N ARG A 15 35.51 -66.20 -11.29
CA ARG A 15 35.91 -66.13 -12.70
C ARG A 15 36.01 -67.55 -13.26
N ASP A 16 35.95 -67.64 -14.58
CA ASP A 16 36.36 -68.75 -15.46
C ASP A 16 35.24 -69.71 -15.90
N VAL A 17 34.64 -69.46 -17.08
CA VAL A 17 34.69 -70.32 -18.29
C VAL A 17 34.49 -69.45 -19.54
N MET A 18 35.25 -69.79 -20.58
CA MET A 18 35.52 -69.13 -21.84
C MET A 18 34.36 -68.98 -22.85
N PHE A 19 34.45 -67.87 -23.61
CA PHE A 19 34.19 -67.68 -25.05
C PHE A 19 32.77 -67.74 -25.66
N ALA A 20 32.52 -66.69 -26.45
CA ALA A 20 31.65 -66.58 -27.63
C ALA A 20 30.13 -66.40 -27.39
N GLY A 21 29.63 -65.19 -27.63
CA GLY A 21 28.19 -64.93 -27.69
C GLY A 21 27.82 -63.46 -27.56
N LEU A 22 28.24 -62.65 -28.54
CA LEU A 22 27.71 -61.32 -28.80
C LEU A 22 26.18 -61.42 -29.03
N MET A 23 25.37 -60.80 -28.18
CA MET A 23 24.12 -60.09 -28.50
C MET A 23 23.21 -59.90 -27.27
N VAL A 24 22.64 -58.69 -27.17
CA VAL A 24 21.50 -58.29 -26.31
C VAL A 24 21.81 -57.90 -24.86
N PHE A 25 22.46 -56.75 -24.68
CA PHE A 25 22.20 -55.88 -23.52
C PHE A 25 21.18 -54.82 -23.93
N LEU A 26 19.91 -54.99 -23.55
CA LEU A 26 18.89 -53.95 -23.38
C LEU A 26 17.63 -54.58 -22.76
N ALA A 27 17.77 -55.20 -21.59
CA ALA A 27 16.64 -55.45 -20.71
C ALA A 27 16.46 -54.20 -19.86
N GLY A 28 15.57 -53.31 -20.30
CA GLY A 28 15.13 -52.18 -19.48
C GLY A 28 14.46 -52.68 -18.22
N CYS A 29 14.83 -52.10 -17.08
CA CYS A 29 14.06 -52.21 -15.85
C CYS A 29 12.68 -51.56 -16.06
N SER A 30 11.66 -52.34 -16.38
CA SER A 30 10.27 -51.92 -16.24
C SER A 30 9.94 -51.90 -14.74
N SER A 31 9.97 -50.69 -14.16
CA SER A 31 9.44 -50.42 -12.83
C SER A 31 7.97 -50.82 -12.82
N SER A 32 7.62 -51.83 -12.03
CA SER A 32 6.23 -52.24 -11.80
C SER A 32 5.67 -51.32 -10.71
N GLU A 33 5.07 -50.20 -11.09
CA GLU A 33 4.28 -49.40 -10.15
C GLU A 33 3.05 -50.19 -9.70
N MET A 34 2.91 -50.35 -8.39
CA MET A 34 1.75 -50.98 -7.78
C MET A 34 0.55 -50.04 -7.91
N LEU A 35 -0.31 -50.29 -8.89
CA LEU A 35 -1.58 -49.58 -9.05
C LEU A 35 -2.45 -49.80 -7.80
N ILE A 36 -2.63 -48.73 -7.03
CA ILE A 36 -3.58 -48.69 -5.91
C ILE A 36 -4.99 -48.81 -6.51
N LYS A 37 -5.64 -49.96 -6.31
CA LYS A 37 -7.05 -50.16 -6.63
C LYS A 37 -7.90 -49.36 -5.65
N VAL A 38 -8.39 -48.20 -6.08
CA VAL A 38 -9.42 -47.45 -5.36
C VAL A 38 -10.78 -48.05 -5.71
N PRO A 39 -11.57 -48.56 -4.74
CA PRO A 39 -12.90 -49.06 -5.02
C PRO A 39 -13.80 -47.89 -5.44
N THR A 40 -14.40 -48.00 -6.62
CA THR A 40 -15.38 -47.02 -7.11
C THR A 40 -16.74 -47.32 -6.51
N ASN A 41 -17.17 -46.51 -5.55
CA ASN A 41 -18.56 -46.47 -5.12
C ASN A 41 -19.33 -45.59 -6.12
N SER A 42 -20.32 -46.17 -6.83
CA SER A 42 -21.14 -45.46 -7.82
C SER A 42 -22.05 -44.37 -7.25
N GLU A 43 -22.03 -44.16 -5.92
CA GLU A 43 -22.81 -43.12 -5.23
C GLU A 43 -21.96 -42.20 -4.34
N SER A 44 -20.63 -42.30 -4.38
CA SER A 44 -19.76 -41.51 -3.48
C SER A 44 -19.09 -40.34 -4.20
N ALA A 45 -19.90 -39.37 -4.63
CA ALA A 45 -19.57 -37.95 -4.69
C ALA A 45 -20.75 -37.20 -5.34
N THR A 46 -21.79 -36.89 -4.57
CA THR A 46 -22.66 -35.78 -4.97
C THR A 46 -21.81 -34.52 -4.91
N ILE A 47 -21.52 -33.93 -6.07
CA ILE A 47 -20.97 -32.57 -6.16
C ILE A 47 -22.08 -31.64 -5.65
N ALA A 48 -22.13 -31.44 -4.34
CA ALA A 48 -22.83 -30.32 -3.77
C ALA A 48 -22.06 -29.05 -4.19
N PRO A 49 -22.75 -27.91 -4.40
CA PRO A 49 -22.07 -26.64 -4.54
C PRO A 49 -21.12 -26.47 -3.34
N TYR A 50 -19.87 -26.11 -3.62
CA TYR A 50 -18.91 -25.84 -2.55
C TYR A 50 -19.52 -24.81 -1.61
N ASP A 51 -19.57 -25.09 -0.30
CA ASP A 51 -20.09 -24.14 0.68
C ASP A 51 -19.11 -22.98 0.83
N ILE A 52 -19.30 -22.02 -0.05
CA ILE A 52 -18.58 -20.77 -0.08
C ILE A 52 -19.02 -19.88 1.12
N SER A 53 -20.00 -20.23 1.96
CA SER A 53 -20.36 -19.40 3.12
C SER A 53 -19.18 -19.13 4.07
N THR A 54 -18.16 -19.99 4.10
CA THR A 54 -16.92 -19.80 4.86
C THR A 54 -16.03 -18.64 4.36
N TYR A 55 -16.18 -18.16 3.11
CA TYR A 55 -15.52 -16.91 2.66
C TYR A 55 -16.25 -15.65 3.12
N LYS A 56 -17.40 -15.75 3.79
CA LYS A 56 -17.97 -14.64 4.58
C LYS A 56 -17.06 -14.37 5.79
N ARG A 57 -15.80 -14.00 5.50
CA ARG A 57 -14.80 -13.44 6.40
C ARG A 57 -15.55 -12.44 7.24
N SER A 58 -15.69 -12.76 8.53
CA SER A 58 -16.39 -11.91 9.46
C SER A 58 -15.73 -10.55 9.40
N ILE A 59 -16.54 -9.51 9.25
CA ILE A 59 -16.09 -8.14 9.44
C ILE A 59 -15.79 -7.84 10.93
N HIS A 60 -15.87 -8.85 11.80
CA HIS A 60 -15.94 -8.67 13.24
C HIS A 60 -14.63 -8.92 13.99
N LEU A 61 -13.63 -9.56 13.37
CA LEU A 61 -12.35 -9.83 14.02
C LEU A 61 -11.24 -9.06 13.33
N PHE A 62 -10.90 -7.91 13.90
CA PHE A 62 -9.76 -7.10 13.49
C PHE A 62 -8.89 -6.83 14.72
N ASN A 63 -7.63 -7.26 14.64
CA ASN A 63 -6.61 -6.92 15.64
C ASN A 63 -5.50 -6.14 14.91
N PRO A 64 -5.33 -4.84 15.14
CA PRO A 64 -4.41 -4.00 14.37
C PRO A 64 -2.96 -4.50 14.49
N VAL A 65 -2.25 -4.52 13.37
CA VAL A 65 -0.81 -4.77 13.35
C VAL A 65 -0.08 -3.46 13.60
N ARG A 66 0.54 -3.36 14.78
CA ARG A 66 1.29 -2.19 15.25
C ARG A 66 2.53 -1.91 14.41
N LEU A 67 2.70 -0.65 13.98
CA LEU A 67 3.78 -0.24 13.07
C LEU A 67 5.03 0.28 13.82
N GLU A 68 4.95 0.60 15.10
CA GLU A 68 6.00 1.30 15.86
C GLU A 68 7.32 0.53 15.83
N GLN A 69 7.28 -0.79 16.02
CA GLN A 69 8.50 -1.61 15.97
C GLN A 69 9.17 -1.57 14.59
N LYS A 70 8.38 -1.56 13.51
CA LYS A 70 8.91 -1.50 12.15
C LYS A 70 9.47 -0.11 11.85
N ILE A 71 8.75 0.95 12.23
CA ILE A 71 9.17 2.34 12.10
C ILE A 71 10.53 2.56 12.79
N THR A 72 10.66 2.12 14.05
CA THR A 72 11.91 2.28 14.80
C THR A 72 13.04 1.42 14.23
N ARG A 73 12.78 0.15 13.89
CA ARG A 73 13.83 -0.77 13.39
C ARG A 73 14.36 -0.38 12.01
N GLN A 74 13.47 0.06 11.12
CA GLN A 74 13.82 0.42 9.74
C GLN A 74 14.02 1.92 9.55
N LYS A 75 13.95 2.72 10.63
CA LYS A 75 14.05 4.19 10.59
C LYS A 75 13.16 4.81 9.51
N LEU A 76 11.90 4.39 9.43
CA LEU A 76 10.96 4.91 8.45
C LEU A 76 10.71 6.40 8.69
N MET A 77 10.64 7.17 7.60
CA MET A 77 10.48 8.62 7.66
C MET A 77 9.03 9.03 7.35
N PRO A 78 8.43 9.95 8.14
CA PRO A 78 7.08 10.43 7.87
C PRO A 78 6.98 11.13 6.51
N ARG A 79 6.01 10.71 5.71
CA ARG A 79 5.69 11.29 4.41
C ARG A 79 4.74 12.48 4.54
N VAL A 80 3.81 12.42 5.48
CA VAL A 80 2.70 13.37 5.61
C VAL A 80 2.64 13.99 7.00
N LYS A 81 2.27 15.27 7.05
CA LYS A 81 2.02 16.03 8.28
C LYS A 81 0.53 16.20 8.55
N ASN A 82 -0.26 16.32 7.48
CA ASN A 82 -1.70 16.56 7.56
C ASN A 82 -2.47 15.36 6.96
N LEU A 83 -3.53 14.93 7.63
CA LEU A 83 -4.39 13.82 7.24
C LEU A 83 -5.84 14.30 7.14
N PHE A 84 -6.38 14.27 5.92
CA PHE A 84 -7.77 14.56 5.63
C PHE A 84 -8.45 13.25 5.25
N VAL A 85 -9.55 12.91 5.91
CA VAL A 85 -10.34 11.72 5.55
C VAL A 85 -11.70 12.18 5.08
N LEU A 86 -12.09 11.86 3.86
CA LEU A 86 -13.41 12.11 3.30
C LEU A 86 -14.16 10.78 3.18
N ILE A 87 -15.27 10.66 3.89
CA ILE A 87 -16.16 9.49 3.85
C ILE A 87 -17.42 9.87 3.08
N ASP A 88 -17.69 9.13 2.01
CA ASP A 88 -18.91 9.25 1.22
C ASP A 88 -20.06 8.56 1.95
N SER A 89 -21.11 9.33 2.18
CA SER A 89 -22.41 8.96 2.73
C SER A 89 -23.54 9.33 1.76
N SER A 90 -23.24 9.52 0.48
CA SER A 90 -24.22 9.80 -0.57
C SER A 90 -25.10 8.59 -0.90
N ALA A 91 -26.08 8.81 -1.78
CA ALA A 91 -26.99 7.75 -2.23
C ALA A 91 -26.29 6.56 -2.92
N TYR A 92 -25.09 6.75 -3.49
CA TYR A 92 -24.29 5.67 -4.08
C TYR A 92 -23.79 4.64 -3.06
N MET A 93 -23.93 4.94 -1.77
CA MET A 93 -23.56 4.09 -0.63
C MET A 93 -24.78 3.41 0.02
N ASN A 94 -26.00 3.60 -0.52
CA ASN A 94 -27.23 3.02 0.04
C ASN A 94 -27.44 1.54 -0.31
N GLU A 95 -26.59 0.97 -1.16
CA GLU A 95 -26.66 -0.45 -1.48
C GLU A 95 -25.98 -1.32 -0.41
N ASP A 96 -26.43 -2.57 -0.32
CA ASP A 96 -25.75 -3.57 0.50
C ASP A 96 -24.51 -4.12 -0.20
N TYR A 97 -23.48 -4.38 0.58
CA TYR A 97 -22.27 -5.06 0.17
C TYR A 97 -21.91 -6.15 1.19
N ARG A 98 -21.88 -7.41 0.72
CA ARG A 98 -21.59 -8.61 1.54
C ARG A 98 -22.53 -8.77 2.75
N GLY A 99 -23.79 -8.32 2.63
CA GLY A 99 -24.82 -8.45 3.66
C GLY A 99 -24.81 -7.34 4.72
N HIS A 100 -24.07 -6.26 4.47
CA HIS A 100 -24.06 -5.05 5.28
C HIS A 100 -24.22 -3.83 4.38
N SER A 101 -24.77 -2.73 4.89
CA SER A 101 -24.80 -1.46 4.15
C SER A 101 -23.38 -1.03 3.76
N ARG A 102 -23.19 -0.46 2.56
CA ARG A 102 -21.88 0.09 2.15
C ARG A 102 -21.41 1.20 3.10
N HIS A 103 -22.33 1.94 3.74
CA HIS A 103 -22.03 2.90 4.80
C HIS A 103 -21.32 2.23 5.99
N ASP A 104 -21.93 1.18 6.55
CA ASP A 104 -21.36 0.43 7.67
C ASP A 104 -20.02 -0.20 7.29
N TYR A 105 -19.90 -0.70 6.07
CA TYR A 105 -18.66 -1.28 5.57
C TYR A 105 -17.55 -0.23 5.43
N ALA A 106 -17.85 0.93 4.85
CA ALA A 106 -16.91 2.04 4.72
C ALA A 106 -16.41 2.51 6.09
N ARG A 107 -17.34 2.68 7.02
CA ARG A 107 -17.08 3.09 8.40
C ARG A 107 -16.21 2.10 9.15
N GLU A 108 -16.47 0.80 8.99
CA GLU A 108 -15.66 -0.25 9.60
C GLU A 108 -14.25 -0.29 9.00
N ILE A 109 -14.11 -0.08 7.68
CA ILE A 109 -12.79 0.03 7.04
C ILE A 109 -12.03 1.27 7.55
N PHE A 110 -12.72 2.40 7.72
CA PHE A 110 -12.14 3.59 8.31
C PHE A 110 -11.72 3.36 9.77
N ARG A 111 -12.56 2.74 10.59
CA ARG A 111 -12.24 2.36 11.97
C ARG A 111 -10.96 1.53 12.04
N ARG A 112 -10.81 0.55 11.14
CA ARG A 112 -9.60 -0.29 11.06
C ARG A 112 -8.36 0.50 10.69
N PHE A 113 -8.50 1.44 9.76
CA PHE A 113 -7.42 2.37 9.41
C PHE A 113 -7.03 3.21 10.64
N ASN A 114 -8.00 3.85 11.31
CA ASN A 114 -7.80 4.67 12.50
C ASN A 114 -7.09 3.90 13.62
N ASN A 115 -7.55 2.68 13.92
CA ASN A 115 -6.96 1.81 14.93
C ASN A 115 -5.56 1.25 14.58
N THR A 116 -5.12 1.42 13.33
CA THR A 116 -3.78 1.02 12.86
C THR A 116 -2.82 2.21 12.75
N LEU A 117 -3.30 3.44 12.94
CA LEU A 117 -2.47 4.64 12.89
C LEU A 117 -1.41 4.63 14.01
N PRO A 118 -0.13 4.89 13.70
CA PRO A 118 0.89 5.13 14.71
C PRO A 118 0.80 6.57 15.24
N ASP A 119 1.25 6.79 16.47
CA ASP A 119 1.38 8.14 17.04
C ASP A 119 2.61 8.87 16.47
N ILE A 120 2.41 9.59 15.36
CA ILE A 120 3.44 10.40 14.68
C ILE A 120 3.11 11.91 14.68
N GLY A 121 2.12 12.34 15.48
CA GLY A 121 1.76 13.76 15.60
C GLY A 121 1.16 14.36 14.33
N LEU A 122 0.23 13.65 13.68
CA LEU A 122 -0.53 14.16 12.53
C LEU A 122 -1.45 15.32 12.95
N ASN A 123 -1.66 16.26 12.04
CA ASN A 123 -2.80 17.18 12.09
C ASN A 123 -3.88 16.65 11.15
N GLY A 124 -5.15 16.90 11.43
CA GLY A 124 -6.19 16.34 10.56
C GLY A 124 -7.56 16.29 11.19
N ASP A 125 -8.54 15.94 10.36
CA ASP A 125 -9.90 15.66 10.78
C ASP A 125 -10.60 14.73 9.77
N VAL A 126 -11.78 14.25 10.13
CA VAL A 126 -12.65 13.44 9.29
C VAL A 126 -13.81 14.27 8.78
N TYR A 127 -14.14 14.08 7.51
CA TYR A 127 -15.16 14.82 6.79
C TYR A 127 -16.12 13.85 6.15
N VAL A 128 -17.39 14.23 6.12
CA VAL A 128 -18.48 13.40 5.60
C VAL A 128 -19.20 14.14 4.50
N PHE A 129 -19.37 13.49 3.36
CA PHE A 129 -20.13 13.99 2.22
C PHE A 129 -21.45 13.23 2.11
N VAL A 130 -22.58 13.94 2.08
CA VAL A 130 -23.92 13.31 2.11
C VAL A 130 -24.67 13.42 0.76
N GLY A 131 -24.09 14.07 -0.24
CA GLY A 131 -24.78 14.32 -1.52
C GLY A 131 -25.75 15.51 -1.46
N ASP A 132 -26.88 15.37 -2.15
CA ASP A 132 -27.94 16.38 -2.16
C ASP A 132 -28.66 16.44 -0.80
N ARG A 133 -28.47 17.57 -0.10
CA ARG A 133 -29.07 17.87 1.22
C ARG A 133 -30.61 17.90 1.23
N TRP A 134 -31.28 17.71 0.08
CA TRP A 134 -32.74 17.72 -0.01
C TRP A 134 -33.41 16.42 0.46
N PHE A 135 -32.66 15.34 0.66
CA PHE A 135 -33.20 14.14 1.32
C PHE A 135 -33.12 14.30 2.82
N THR A 136 -34.24 14.75 3.42
CA THR A 136 -34.51 14.77 4.87
C THR A 136 -34.57 13.37 5.51
N ASN A 137 -34.26 12.32 4.76
CA ASN A 137 -34.08 10.96 5.25
C ASN A 137 -32.60 10.58 5.11
N VAL A 138 -31.71 11.25 5.86
CA VAL A 138 -30.35 10.72 6.07
C VAL A 138 -30.53 9.44 6.89
N THR A 139 -30.57 8.30 6.21
CA THR A 139 -30.66 6.98 6.85
C THR A 139 -29.33 6.55 7.47
N ASP A 140 -28.24 7.26 7.15
CA ASP A 140 -26.94 7.04 7.76
C ASP A 140 -26.83 7.77 9.10
N SER A 141 -26.85 6.98 10.18
CA SER A 141 -26.61 7.49 11.53
C SER A 141 -25.29 8.25 11.64
N PHE A 142 -24.26 7.85 10.88
CA PHE A 142 -22.93 8.46 10.90
C PHE A 142 -22.94 9.89 10.37
N ALA A 143 -23.54 10.13 9.21
CA ALA A 143 -23.82 11.47 8.72
C ALA A 143 -24.73 12.25 9.68
N SER A 144 -25.81 11.66 10.21
CA SER A 144 -26.76 12.40 11.07
C SER A 144 -26.18 12.96 12.38
N ASN A 145 -25.08 12.35 12.86
CA ASN A 145 -24.37 12.70 14.09
C ASN A 145 -23.07 13.48 13.84
N ALA A 146 -22.72 13.76 12.58
CA ALA A 146 -21.62 14.67 12.24
C ALA A 146 -21.93 16.09 12.72
N GLY A 147 -20.90 16.83 13.17
CA GLY A 147 -21.08 18.15 13.76
C GLY A 147 -21.72 19.13 12.77
N SER A 148 -22.76 19.86 13.22
CA SER A 148 -23.46 20.89 12.42
C SER A 148 -22.59 22.11 12.08
N SER A 149 -21.36 22.18 12.57
CA SER A 149 -20.41 23.24 12.24
C SER A 149 -19.96 23.09 10.79
N ASN A 150 -20.07 24.16 10.01
CA ASN A 150 -19.48 24.21 8.67
C ASN A 150 -17.98 23.90 8.77
N ALA A 151 -17.42 23.19 7.80
CA ALA A 151 -16.00 22.86 7.76
C ALA A 151 -15.13 24.12 8.01
N ASP A 152 -15.55 25.28 7.50
CA ASP A 152 -14.87 26.57 7.59
C ASP A 152 -14.82 27.20 9.00
N GLU A 153 -15.65 26.74 9.96
CA GLU A 153 -15.75 27.39 11.28
C GLU A 153 -14.75 26.89 12.32
N VAL A 154 -14.09 25.75 12.09
CA VAL A 154 -13.16 25.19 13.09
C VAL A 154 -11.80 24.94 12.43
N PRO A 155 -10.71 25.60 12.89
CA PRO A 155 -9.37 25.32 12.37
C PRO A 155 -8.98 23.85 12.55
N MET A 156 -8.25 23.30 11.59
CA MET A 156 -7.73 21.92 11.69
C MET A 156 -6.75 21.81 12.85
N GLY A 157 -7.00 20.84 13.75
CA GLY A 157 -6.19 20.59 14.94
C GLY A 157 -5.27 19.37 14.79
N LYS A 158 -4.68 18.95 15.92
CA LYS A 158 -4.00 17.66 16.02
C LYS A 158 -5.01 16.54 15.77
N TYR A 159 -4.65 15.56 14.95
CA TYR A 159 -5.47 14.37 14.73
C TYR A 159 -5.48 13.53 16.00
N ASP A 160 -6.68 13.27 16.55
CA ASP A 160 -6.89 12.49 17.75
C ASP A 160 -7.62 11.19 17.39
N ALA A 161 -6.85 10.12 17.18
CA ALA A 161 -7.37 8.81 16.79
C ALA A 161 -8.31 8.23 17.86
N GLU A 162 -8.07 8.50 19.15
CA GLU A 162 -8.93 8.01 20.23
C GLU A 162 -10.26 8.74 20.25
N GLN A 163 -10.26 10.06 20.00
CA GLN A 163 -11.48 10.84 19.89
C GLN A 163 -12.31 10.41 18.69
N VAL A 164 -11.66 10.20 17.53
CA VAL A 164 -12.29 9.64 16.33
C VAL A 164 -12.97 8.31 16.66
N GLU A 165 -12.29 7.40 17.37
CA GLU A 165 -12.85 6.10 17.74
C GLU A 165 -14.06 6.23 18.67
N ARG A 166 -13.99 7.09 19.70
CA ARG A 166 -15.11 7.34 20.61
C ARG A 166 -16.34 7.88 19.90
N ASP A 167 -16.14 8.74 18.90
CA ASP A 167 -17.23 9.32 18.13
C ASP A 167 -17.78 8.33 17.10
N LEU A 168 -16.91 7.49 16.53
CA LEU A 168 -17.36 6.31 15.79
C LEU A 168 -18.22 5.37 16.68
N ASP A 169 -17.94 5.20 17.96
CA ASP A 169 -18.81 4.34 18.79
C ASP A 169 -20.17 4.96 19.11
N LYS A 170 -20.27 6.29 19.12
CA LYS A 170 -21.54 7.02 19.31
C LYS A 170 -22.40 7.10 18.05
N GLY A 171 -21.94 6.51 16.94
CA GLY A 171 -22.68 6.52 15.69
C GLY A 171 -22.46 7.78 14.85
N GLY A 172 -21.35 8.53 15.00
CA GLY A 172 -21.05 9.69 14.16
C GLY A 172 -19.77 10.43 14.52
N HIS A 173 -18.92 10.71 13.53
CA HIS A 173 -17.76 11.60 13.67
C HIS A 173 -17.53 12.33 12.35
N GLY A 174 -17.09 13.58 12.44
CA GLY A 174 -16.64 14.35 11.30
C GLY A 174 -17.51 15.55 10.97
N ARG A 175 -17.09 16.29 9.94
CA ARG A 175 -17.68 17.56 9.53
C ARG A 175 -18.28 17.46 8.14
N PHE A 176 -19.43 18.09 7.94
CA PHE A 176 -20.07 18.09 6.63
C PHE A 176 -19.27 18.91 5.62
N VAL A 177 -19.06 18.34 4.44
CA VAL A 177 -18.49 19.02 3.27
C VAL A 177 -19.29 18.70 2.02
N GLY A 178 -19.23 19.61 1.05
CA GLY A 178 -19.88 19.50 -0.23
C GLY A 178 -21.35 19.88 -0.21
N SER A 179 -21.81 20.33 -1.37
CA SER A 179 -23.21 20.47 -1.72
C SER A 179 -23.49 19.66 -2.99
N GLY A 180 -24.32 18.63 -2.88
CA GLY A 180 -24.86 17.87 -4.02
C GLY A 180 -23.94 16.83 -4.67
N SER A 181 -22.63 17.07 -4.79
CA SER A 181 -21.70 16.17 -5.50
C SER A 181 -20.38 15.94 -4.78
N LEU A 182 -19.75 14.78 -5.06
CA LEU A 182 -18.42 14.43 -4.55
C LEU A 182 -17.38 15.46 -5.01
N ALA A 183 -17.52 15.98 -6.23
CA ALA A 183 -16.70 17.06 -6.76
C ALA A 183 -16.75 18.33 -5.89
N SER A 184 -17.94 18.70 -5.38
CA SER A 184 -18.10 19.83 -4.46
C SER A 184 -17.42 19.56 -3.14
N ALA A 185 -17.56 18.36 -2.56
CA ALA A 185 -16.87 18.00 -1.32
C ALA A 185 -15.34 18.07 -1.45
N ILE A 186 -14.78 17.57 -2.56
CA ILE A 186 -13.35 17.67 -2.84
C ILE A 186 -12.93 19.14 -3.03
N SER A 187 -13.78 19.96 -3.65
CA SER A 187 -13.50 21.39 -3.85
C SER A 187 -13.49 22.16 -2.51
N ASP A 188 -14.42 21.87 -1.60
CA ASP A 188 -14.44 22.47 -0.27
C ASP A 188 -13.19 22.07 0.54
N LEU A 189 -12.85 20.78 0.53
CA LEU A 189 -11.61 20.29 1.15
C LEU A 189 -10.36 20.87 0.52
N THR A 190 -10.40 21.24 -0.75
CA THR A 190 -9.25 21.87 -1.42
C THR A 190 -8.87 23.17 -0.74
N GLU A 191 -9.85 24.00 -0.36
CA GLU A 191 -9.58 25.25 0.37
C GLU A 191 -8.87 24.99 1.71
N HIS A 192 -9.23 23.90 2.38
CA HIS A 192 -8.62 23.51 3.66
C HIS A 192 -7.21 22.98 3.46
N ILE A 193 -7.02 22.08 2.51
CA ILE A 193 -5.74 21.45 2.21
C ILE A 193 -4.70 22.49 1.79
N ILE A 194 -5.09 23.51 1.00
CA ILE A 194 -4.15 24.57 0.60
C ILE A 194 -3.90 25.59 1.71
N SER A 195 -4.77 25.70 2.71
CA SER A 195 -4.58 26.62 3.84
C SER A 195 -3.50 26.14 4.83
N VAL A 196 -3.31 24.83 4.95
CA VAL A 196 -2.41 24.22 5.94
C VAL A 196 -0.98 24.06 5.44
N ASP A 197 0.01 24.11 6.34
CA ASP A 197 1.43 23.89 6.02
C ASP A 197 1.82 22.42 6.12
N GLY A 198 2.64 21.96 5.17
CA GLY A 198 3.20 20.60 5.14
C GLY A 198 2.52 19.68 4.13
N THR A 199 3.10 18.49 3.95
CA THR A 199 2.55 17.45 3.08
C THR A 199 1.20 16.95 3.61
N SER A 200 0.21 16.89 2.73
CA SER A 200 -1.14 16.46 3.07
C SER A 200 -1.48 15.12 2.40
N ALA A 201 -2.13 14.23 3.13
CA ALA A 201 -2.83 13.07 2.59
C ALA A 201 -4.33 13.34 2.58
N LEU A 202 -4.99 13.08 1.45
CA LEU A 202 -6.44 12.98 1.37
C LEU A 202 -6.83 11.51 1.17
N ILE A 203 -7.50 10.91 2.13
CA ILE A 203 -8.08 9.57 2.01
C ILE A 203 -9.55 9.73 1.66
N LEU A 204 -9.96 9.26 0.49
CA LEU A 204 -11.35 9.24 0.06
C LEU A 204 -11.92 7.84 0.16
N ILE A 205 -12.97 7.64 0.94
CA ILE A 205 -13.71 6.37 1.06
C ILE A 205 -15.06 6.55 0.37
N THR A 206 -15.27 5.87 -0.75
CA THR A 206 -16.45 6.11 -1.60
C THR A 206 -16.86 4.87 -2.39
N SER A 207 -18.03 4.91 -3.02
CA SER A 207 -18.44 3.97 -4.06
C SER A 207 -17.74 4.32 -5.37
N TRP A 208 -17.34 3.34 -6.18
CA TRP A 208 -16.69 3.64 -7.46
C TRP A 208 -17.63 4.34 -8.44
N GLU A 209 -18.93 4.11 -8.27
CA GLU A 209 -20.04 4.71 -8.98
C GLU A 209 -20.19 6.22 -8.68
N SER A 210 -19.68 6.69 -7.53
CA SER A 210 -19.67 8.11 -7.14
C SER A 210 -18.56 8.90 -7.84
N ILE A 211 -17.55 8.21 -8.40
CA ILE A 211 -16.41 8.84 -9.09
C ILE A 211 -16.76 9.07 -10.56
N ASP A 212 -17.30 10.25 -10.83
CA ASP A 212 -17.58 10.76 -12.16
C ASP A 212 -16.49 11.73 -12.67
N ASN A 213 -16.67 12.22 -13.90
CA ASN A 213 -15.72 13.17 -14.51
C ASN A 213 -15.59 14.46 -13.69
N ALA A 214 -16.65 14.90 -13.00
CA ALA A 214 -16.59 16.10 -12.19
C ALA A 214 -15.70 15.90 -10.94
N ALA A 215 -15.74 14.71 -10.35
CA ALA A 215 -14.85 14.32 -9.26
C ALA A 215 -13.39 14.21 -9.73
N GLU A 216 -13.15 13.62 -10.92
CA GLU A 216 -11.82 13.58 -11.55
C GLU A 216 -11.28 15.00 -11.79
N ASP A 217 -12.10 15.90 -12.34
CA ASP A 217 -11.72 17.30 -12.56
C ASP A 217 -11.45 18.03 -11.23
N ALA A 218 -12.20 17.73 -10.16
CA ALA A 218 -11.97 18.30 -8.84
C ALA A 218 -10.64 17.86 -8.25
N VAL A 219 -10.29 16.58 -8.39
CA VAL A 219 -8.98 16.03 -8.00
C VAL A 219 -7.85 16.70 -8.79
N ALA A 220 -8.01 16.86 -10.10
CA ALA A 220 -7.03 17.56 -10.93
C ALA A 220 -6.81 19.01 -10.48
N ARG A 221 -7.90 19.73 -10.16
CA ARG A 221 -7.82 21.10 -9.59
C ARG A 221 -7.11 21.11 -8.23
N LEU A 222 -7.43 20.17 -7.35
CA LEU A 222 -6.77 20.03 -6.05
C LEU A 222 -5.26 19.85 -6.21
N ARG A 223 -4.84 18.92 -7.07
CA ARG A 223 -3.41 18.68 -7.35
C ARG A 223 -2.74 19.94 -7.89
N GLN A 224 -3.34 20.58 -8.88
CA GLN A 224 -2.81 21.82 -9.47
C GLN A 224 -2.65 22.93 -8.42
N ARG A 225 -3.67 23.16 -7.58
CA ARG A 225 -3.64 24.18 -6.51
C ARG A 225 -2.67 23.84 -5.38
N SER A 226 -2.34 22.56 -5.18
CA SER A 226 -1.34 22.13 -4.19
C SER A 226 0.11 22.29 -4.65
N GLN A 227 0.33 22.44 -5.97
CA GLN A 227 1.66 22.55 -6.58
C GLN A 227 2.00 24.00 -6.97
N HIS A 228 0.99 24.81 -7.28
CA HIS A 228 1.14 26.16 -7.81
C HIS A 228 0.48 27.19 -6.88
N GLY A 229 1.15 28.34 -6.69
CA GLY A 229 0.65 29.40 -5.80
C GLY A 229 -0.57 30.18 -6.31
N ALA A 230 -0.78 30.21 -7.62
CA ALA A 230 -1.96 30.80 -8.25
C ALA A 230 -2.02 30.35 -9.72
N GLY A 231 -3.17 30.51 -10.35
CA GLY A 231 -3.34 30.30 -11.78
C GLY A 231 -4.68 30.78 -12.31
N PHE A 232 -5.02 30.34 -13.51
CA PHE A 232 -6.25 30.71 -14.20
C PHE A 232 -6.96 29.45 -14.70
N SER A 233 -8.29 29.43 -14.61
CA SER A 233 -9.14 28.42 -15.24
C SER A 233 -9.65 29.00 -16.56
N VAL A 234 -9.42 28.27 -17.66
CA VAL A 234 -9.91 28.64 -18.99
C VAL A 234 -11.21 27.88 -19.23
N THR A 235 -12.33 28.52 -18.89
CA THR A 235 -13.67 28.07 -19.31
C THR A 235 -14.21 29.05 -20.35
N ASN A 236 -15.53 29.11 -20.58
CA ASN A 236 -16.16 30.18 -21.36
C ASN A 236 -15.85 31.59 -20.78
N THR A 237 -15.35 31.65 -19.54
CA THR A 237 -14.72 32.82 -18.92
C THR A 237 -13.39 32.45 -18.26
N THR A 238 -12.47 33.43 -18.14
CA THR A 238 -11.20 33.25 -17.43
C THR A 238 -11.36 33.66 -15.97
N ASN A 239 -11.24 32.69 -15.05
CA ASN A 239 -11.29 32.95 -13.61
C ASN A 239 -9.93 32.68 -12.98
N THR A 240 -9.48 33.54 -12.05
CA THR A 240 -8.28 33.31 -11.25
C THR A 240 -8.56 32.34 -10.12
N TRP A 241 -7.57 31.54 -9.76
CA TRP A 241 -7.59 30.73 -8.54
C TRP A 241 -6.29 30.90 -7.78
N GLN A 242 -6.38 30.72 -6.46
CA GLN A 242 -5.24 30.75 -5.55
C GLN A 242 -4.86 29.32 -5.16
N GLY A 243 -3.58 29.07 -4.96
CA GLY A 243 -3.07 27.80 -4.48
C GLY A 243 -1.91 28.02 -3.52
N LYS A 244 -1.17 26.96 -3.23
CA LYS A 244 0.00 27.03 -2.34
C LYS A 244 1.12 26.22 -2.94
N LYS A 245 2.31 26.82 -2.99
CA LYS A 245 3.54 26.10 -3.34
C LYS A 245 3.98 25.28 -2.13
N SER A 246 3.32 24.15 -1.91
CA SER A 246 3.62 23.19 -0.85
C SER A 246 4.10 21.87 -1.46
N PRO A 247 4.59 20.88 -0.68
CA PRO A 247 5.08 19.60 -1.22
C PRO A 247 3.98 18.69 -1.80
N GLY A 248 2.85 19.27 -2.22
CA GLY A 248 1.72 18.58 -2.85
C GLY A 248 0.80 17.86 -1.88
N VAL A 249 -0.28 17.34 -2.44
CA VAL A 249 -1.24 16.44 -1.77
C VAL A 249 -1.16 15.05 -2.40
N CYS A 250 -1.17 14.02 -1.55
CA CYS A 250 -1.27 12.62 -1.97
C CYS A 250 -2.71 12.14 -1.78
N ILE A 251 -3.32 11.57 -2.82
CA ILE A 251 -4.74 11.17 -2.77
C ILE A 251 -4.85 9.65 -2.78
N TYR A 252 -5.51 9.10 -1.76
CA TYR A 252 -5.68 7.66 -1.60
C TYR A 252 -7.16 7.32 -1.60
N THR A 253 -7.61 6.53 -2.56
CA THR A 253 -9.03 6.19 -2.68
C THR A 253 -9.29 4.77 -2.24
N ILE A 254 -10.21 4.60 -1.30
CA ILE A 254 -10.72 3.32 -0.84
C ILE A 254 -12.11 3.18 -1.42
N GLY A 255 -12.23 2.36 -2.48
CA GLY A 255 -13.52 2.14 -3.08
C GLY A 255 -14.25 0.95 -2.49
N VAL A 256 -15.52 1.17 -2.16
CA VAL A 256 -16.45 0.20 -1.57
C VAL A 256 -17.38 -0.32 -2.65
N GLY A 257 -17.82 -1.58 -2.54
CA GLY A 257 -18.82 -2.15 -3.45
C GLY A 257 -18.28 -2.98 -4.61
N ASN A 258 -16.96 -3.00 -4.87
CA ASN A 258 -16.39 -3.96 -5.80
C ASN A 258 -15.07 -4.59 -5.32
N THR A 259 -14.85 -5.83 -5.76
CA THR A 259 -13.71 -6.66 -5.38
C THR A 259 -12.47 -6.42 -6.25
N PHE A 260 -12.63 -5.79 -7.42
CA PHE A 260 -11.62 -5.76 -8.49
C PHE A 260 -11.33 -4.39 -9.14
N SER A 261 -12.13 -3.34 -8.93
CA SER A 261 -11.80 -2.02 -9.49
C SER A 261 -10.85 -1.26 -8.57
N ARG A 262 -9.90 -0.53 -9.15
CA ARG A 262 -8.86 0.21 -8.40
C ARG A 262 -8.28 1.40 -9.15
N ALA A 263 -8.92 1.99 -10.16
CA ALA A 263 -8.14 2.80 -11.12
C ALA A 263 -8.87 4.02 -11.71
N ARG A 264 -9.51 4.85 -10.86
CA ARG A 264 -10.06 6.12 -11.35
C ARG A 264 -9.12 7.31 -11.13
N PHE A 265 -8.43 7.40 -9.99
CA PHE A 265 -7.53 8.53 -9.69
C PHE A 265 -6.03 8.23 -9.79
N ASP A 266 -5.69 7.04 -10.28
CA ASP A 266 -4.33 6.52 -10.31
C ASP A 266 -3.64 6.93 -11.62
N GLN A 267 -2.78 7.94 -11.56
CA GLN A 267 -1.84 8.25 -12.64
C GLN A 267 -0.41 7.96 -12.17
N ALA A 268 0.43 7.47 -13.08
CA ALA A 268 1.79 7.02 -12.75
C ALA A 268 2.69 8.13 -12.19
N ASP A 269 2.45 9.37 -12.59
CA ASP A 269 3.29 10.53 -12.24
C ASP A 269 2.78 11.28 -10.99
N GLU A 270 1.66 10.85 -10.42
CA GLU A 270 1.00 11.56 -9.33
C GLU A 270 1.08 10.78 -8.01
N CYS A 271 1.22 11.51 -6.90
CA CYS A 271 1.19 10.86 -5.60
C CYS A 271 -0.22 10.37 -5.26
N GLY A 272 -0.33 9.09 -4.91
CA GLY A 272 -1.58 8.49 -4.54
C GLY A 272 -1.75 7.11 -5.13
N PHE A 273 -2.76 6.38 -4.67
CA PHE A 273 -3.22 5.16 -5.30
C PHE A 273 -4.61 4.79 -4.79
N SER A 274 -5.31 3.99 -5.57
CA SER A 274 -6.65 3.53 -5.26
C SER A 274 -6.61 2.05 -4.88
N VAL A 275 -7.50 1.66 -3.98
CA VAL A 275 -7.59 0.29 -3.46
C VAL A 275 -9.04 -0.07 -3.21
N ALA A 276 -9.40 -1.32 -3.50
CA ALA A 276 -10.68 -1.86 -3.08
C ALA A 276 -10.64 -2.12 -1.57
N SER A 277 -11.70 -1.76 -0.86
CA SER A 277 -11.82 -1.96 0.59
C SER A 277 -11.51 -3.40 1.03
N ASP A 278 -11.92 -4.39 0.25
CA ASP A 278 -11.64 -5.81 0.51
C ASP A 278 -10.16 -6.18 0.50
N LYS A 279 -9.32 -5.43 -0.22
CA LYS A 279 -7.88 -5.67 -0.32
C LYS A 279 -7.11 -5.17 0.89
N ILE A 280 -7.71 -4.30 1.69
CA ILE A 280 -7.11 -3.76 2.92
C ILE A 280 -7.87 -4.20 4.17
N ALA A 281 -8.94 -4.99 4.03
CA ALA A 281 -9.77 -5.40 5.16
C ALA A 281 -9.00 -6.25 6.19
N GLN A 282 -7.97 -7.00 5.81
CA GLN A 282 -7.21 -7.84 6.75
C GLN A 282 -6.17 -7.01 7.52
N PRO A 283 -5.88 -7.31 8.80
CA PRO A 283 -4.92 -6.53 9.60
C PRO A 283 -3.55 -6.31 8.98
N ARG A 284 -2.97 -7.35 8.36
CA ARG A 284 -1.68 -7.26 7.66
C ARG A 284 -1.73 -6.30 6.47
N ASP A 285 -2.81 -6.35 5.70
CA ASP A 285 -2.94 -5.54 4.49
C ASP A 285 -3.30 -4.09 4.85
N MET A 286 -4.09 -3.88 5.92
CA MET A 286 -4.34 -2.56 6.50
C MET A 286 -3.06 -1.91 7.02
N SER A 287 -2.21 -2.64 7.77
CA SER A 287 -0.96 -2.08 8.26
C SER A 287 -0.02 -1.69 7.13
N HIS A 288 0.06 -2.52 6.09
CA HIS A 288 0.82 -2.20 4.88
C HIS A 288 0.25 -0.99 4.13
N PHE A 289 -1.07 -0.84 4.10
CA PHE A 289 -1.74 0.33 3.53
C PHE A 289 -1.41 1.62 4.31
N VAL A 290 -1.54 1.60 5.64
CA VAL A 290 -1.18 2.72 6.53
C VAL A 290 0.29 3.10 6.37
N GLU A 291 1.18 2.11 6.34
CA GLU A 291 2.62 2.33 6.11
C GLU A 291 2.88 3.09 4.80
N ARG A 292 2.26 2.65 3.70
CA ARG A 292 2.43 3.28 2.38
C ARG A 292 1.89 4.70 2.29
N ILE A 293 0.88 5.03 3.09
CA ILE A 293 0.29 6.37 3.13
C ILE A 293 1.16 7.33 3.94
N LEU A 294 1.60 6.87 5.12
CA LEU A 294 2.19 7.74 6.13
C LEU A 294 3.69 7.83 6.08
N PHE A 295 4.38 6.86 5.48
CA PHE A 295 5.83 6.80 5.48
C PHE A 295 6.37 6.63 4.06
N PHE A 296 7.59 7.11 3.85
CA PHE A 296 8.43 6.65 2.75
C PHE A 296 9.50 5.70 3.29
N GLY A 297 10.14 4.98 2.37
CA GLY A 297 11.15 4.00 2.71
C GLY A 297 12.28 4.58 3.58
N PRO A 298 13.08 3.70 4.19
CA PRO A 298 14.28 4.11 4.91
C PRO A 298 15.16 4.99 4.02
N SER A 299 15.91 5.91 4.63
CA SER A 299 16.88 6.72 3.89
C SER A 299 18.07 5.88 3.44
N ASP A 300 18.62 6.23 2.30
CA ASP A 300 19.85 5.75 1.70
C ASP A 300 20.62 7.03 1.33
N THR A 301 21.49 7.46 2.24
CA THR A 301 22.10 8.80 2.23
C THR A 301 23.17 8.93 1.14
N ASP A 302 23.95 7.87 0.87
CA ASP A 302 24.99 7.85 -0.16
C ASP A 302 24.50 7.29 -1.50
N GLY A 303 23.32 6.66 -1.51
CA GLY A 303 22.63 6.22 -2.72
C GLY A 303 23.23 4.96 -3.33
N ASP A 304 23.91 4.14 -2.54
CA ASP A 304 24.55 2.90 -2.99
C ASP A 304 23.56 1.73 -3.16
N GLY A 305 22.31 1.91 -2.70
CA GLY A 305 21.22 0.94 -2.75
C GLY A 305 21.00 0.15 -1.45
N ILE A 306 21.78 0.42 -0.40
CA ILE A 306 21.63 -0.14 0.94
C ILE A 306 21.16 0.96 1.89
N TYR A 307 20.06 0.71 2.60
CA TYR A 307 19.52 1.69 3.52
C TYR A 307 20.44 1.96 4.73
N ASP A 308 20.47 3.21 5.21
CA ASP A 308 21.33 3.68 6.30
C ASP A 308 21.25 2.87 7.60
N TYR A 309 20.10 2.25 7.88
CA TYR A 309 19.94 1.42 9.08
C TYR A 309 20.55 0.02 8.94
N MET A 310 20.89 -0.41 7.73
CA MET A 310 21.56 -1.66 7.39
C MET A 310 23.00 -1.47 6.89
N ASP A 311 23.34 -0.25 6.46
CA ASP A 311 24.64 0.08 5.90
C ASP A 311 25.74 0.18 6.98
N LYS A 312 26.84 -0.52 6.76
CA LYS A 312 28.04 -0.51 7.62
C LYS A 312 29.14 0.39 7.08
N CYS A 313 29.06 0.79 5.81
CA CYS A 313 30.03 1.60 5.10
C CYS A 313 29.34 2.85 4.53
N PRO A 314 28.87 3.77 5.40
CA PRO A 314 28.33 5.04 4.94
C PRO A 314 29.45 5.80 4.22
N ASP A 315 29.13 6.41 3.07
CA ASP A 315 30.06 7.08 2.14
C ASP A 315 30.52 6.20 0.96
N THR A 316 29.74 5.18 0.62
CA THR A 316 29.99 4.40 -0.59
C THR A 316 29.52 5.16 -1.83
N GLU A 317 30.35 5.24 -2.87
CA GLU A 317 30.02 5.99 -4.07
C GLU A 317 28.82 5.36 -4.80
N ARG A 318 27.82 6.18 -5.08
CA ARG A 318 26.65 5.81 -5.87
C ARG A 318 27.00 5.09 -7.17
N GLY A 319 26.31 3.97 -7.42
CA GLY A 319 26.47 3.17 -8.65
C GLY A 319 27.65 2.19 -8.63
N ARG A 320 28.42 2.13 -7.55
CA ARG A 320 29.44 1.11 -7.36
C ARG A 320 28.82 -0.20 -6.87
N LEU A 321 29.52 -1.31 -7.14
CA LEU A 321 29.08 -2.62 -6.69
C LEU A 321 29.38 -2.80 -5.20
N VAL A 322 28.34 -2.71 -4.40
CA VAL A 322 28.36 -2.94 -2.96
C VAL A 322 27.84 -4.34 -2.63
N ARG A 323 28.16 -4.80 -1.42
CA ARG A 323 27.58 -6.02 -0.84
C ARG A 323 26.31 -5.67 -0.05
N PHE A 324 25.67 -6.68 0.54
CA PHE A 324 24.47 -6.49 1.36
C PHE A 324 24.70 -5.64 2.63
N ASP A 325 25.96 -5.38 2.99
CA ASP A 325 26.36 -4.54 4.12
C ASP A 325 26.82 -3.12 3.70
N GLY A 326 26.57 -2.72 2.44
CA GLY A 326 26.94 -1.41 1.85
C GLY A 326 28.42 -1.26 1.49
N CYS A 327 29.29 -2.11 2.03
CA CYS A 327 30.71 -2.04 1.71
C CYS A 327 31.03 -2.52 0.28
N TYR A 328 32.05 -1.91 -0.35
CA TYR A 328 32.52 -2.30 -1.68
C TYR A 328 32.82 -3.80 -1.81
N ARG A 329 32.35 -4.40 -2.91
CA ARG A 329 32.60 -5.81 -3.23
C ARG A 329 34.06 -6.08 -3.61
N PHE A 330 34.70 -5.13 -4.26
CA PHE A 330 36.12 -5.15 -4.61
C PHE A 330 36.74 -3.93 -3.93
N GLY A 331 37.81 -4.13 -3.15
CA GLY A 331 38.41 -3.07 -2.33
C GLY A 331 38.53 -1.76 -3.09
N ALA A 332 38.28 -0.63 -2.41
CA ALA A 332 38.35 0.69 -3.00
C ALA A 332 39.63 0.78 -3.83
N VAL A 333 39.47 1.12 -5.12
CA VAL A 333 40.62 1.42 -5.98
C VAL A 333 41.25 2.63 -5.32
N SER A 334 42.23 2.41 -4.44
CA SER A 334 43.10 3.47 -3.96
C SER A 334 43.57 4.15 -5.23
N GLU A 335 43.30 5.46 -5.35
CA GLU A 335 43.88 6.31 -6.38
C GLU A 335 45.31 5.82 -6.61
N MET A 336 45.52 5.10 -7.70
CA MET A 336 46.85 4.84 -8.20
C MET A 336 47.29 6.22 -8.65
N THR A 337 47.87 6.96 -7.71
CA THR A 337 48.65 8.14 -8.02
C THR A 337 49.61 7.67 -9.10
N LEU A 338 49.40 8.14 -10.33
CA LEU A 338 50.37 8.02 -11.42
C LEU A 338 51.59 8.87 -11.05
N GLN A 339 52.27 8.54 -9.97
CA GLN A 339 53.59 9.04 -9.66
C GLN A 339 54.59 8.14 -10.37
N GLY A 340 55.00 8.62 -11.54
CA GLY A 340 56.36 8.41 -12.02
C GLY A 340 56.60 7.11 -12.77
N GLN A 341 56.32 7.14 -14.07
CA GLN A 341 57.32 6.65 -15.02
C GLN A 341 57.23 7.44 -16.33
N GLN A 342 57.81 8.65 -16.32
CA GLN A 342 58.32 9.25 -17.55
C GLN A 342 59.48 8.37 -18.02
N THR A 343 59.21 7.36 -18.84
CA THR A 343 60.25 6.77 -19.67
C THR A 343 60.55 7.77 -20.78
N SER A 344 61.56 8.60 -20.53
CA SER A 344 62.24 9.40 -21.55
C SER A 344 62.76 8.46 -22.65
N VAL A 345 62.08 8.44 -23.80
CA VAL A 345 62.66 7.92 -25.03
C VAL A 345 63.64 8.99 -25.52
N LYS A 346 64.92 8.82 -25.16
CA LYS A 346 66.02 9.51 -25.83
C LYS A 346 66.04 9.06 -27.30
N SER A 347 65.46 9.88 -28.17
CA SER A 347 65.78 9.86 -29.59
C SER A 347 67.24 10.30 -29.75
N THR A 348 68.12 9.31 -29.93
CA THR A 348 69.50 9.53 -30.37
C THR A 348 69.59 8.98 -31.78
N ARG A 349 69.91 9.89 -32.70
CA ARG A 349 70.05 9.77 -34.17
C ARG A 349 70.69 8.47 -34.67
N GLN A 350 70.24 8.04 -35.85
CA GLN A 350 71.07 8.04 -37.08
C GLN A 350 70.22 8.44 -38.28
#